data_AF-A0A2E8ULH1-F1
#
_entry.id   AF-A0A2E8ULH1-F1
#
_cell.length_a   1.000
_cell.length_b   1.000
_cell.length_c   1.000
_cell.angle_alpha   90.00
_cell.angle_beta   90.00
_cell.angle_gamma   90.00
#
_symmetry.space_group_name_H-M   'P 1'
#
loop_
_entity.id
_entity.type
_entity.pdbx_description
1 polymer ?
#
loop_
_entity_poly.entity_id
_entity_poly.type
_entity_poly.pdbx_seq_one_letter_code
_entity_poly.pdbx_strand_id
1 'polypeptide(L)'
;MTAVTVTAAPRNVSKLIPLGKMPARVHVFEDYETEIEKRWWLRGTPVKENLPPSLSASRPNSRASRATVTKDFDRKQGDPSKQYKAVIFNPVPGPPMGTNTCLTFRYWLKGTSTLRVQIYSLSKNYHRHLVLQNLPQGKWQTATVDMTQARRPDGSGGPLAADERIDDIQFYITPEADLRIDDLILYDAAAKDESRPFPRRILFTGWFDTGKQGKEWPGDFKIVPHEKPRTWDAAQAVPHPEKKLPWLRIQLRGMRELSKQNELYFKYFAQAGKDASLIVRLVNSQTGNQYAVRIRNLNDKEWDEVTIPFAPNRRLPGDRTPTIDEIHLMLESPGKLLVDDLLLYEPGAKPGQDSSR
;
A
#
# COMPACT_ATOMS: atom_id res chain seq x y z
N MET A 1 -1.74 -52.28 -2.56
CA MET A 1 -2.94 -51.42 -2.58
C MET A 1 -2.52 -50.04 -2.09
N THR A 2 -2.41 -49.06 -2.97
CA THR A 2 -2.12 -47.67 -2.60
C THR A 2 -3.38 -47.05 -2.01
N ALA A 3 -3.34 -46.66 -0.73
CA ALA A 3 -4.45 -45.95 -0.10
C ALA A 3 -4.70 -44.64 -0.86
N VAL A 4 -5.89 -44.48 -1.41
CA VAL A 4 -6.31 -43.21 -2.02
C VAL A 4 -6.62 -42.27 -0.87
N THR A 5 -5.69 -41.36 -0.58
CA THR A 5 -5.90 -40.30 0.40
C THR A 5 -6.97 -39.35 -0.15
N VAL A 6 -8.17 -39.39 0.41
CA VAL A 6 -9.23 -38.43 0.07
C VAL A 6 -8.81 -37.06 0.62
N THR A 7 -8.37 -36.17 -0.27
CA THR A 7 -8.07 -34.79 0.09
C THR A 7 -9.36 -34.08 0.45
N ALA A 8 -9.47 -33.56 1.69
CA ALA A 8 -10.63 -32.78 2.10
C ALA A 8 -10.85 -31.58 1.17
N ALA A 9 -12.12 -31.25 0.89
CA ALA A 9 -12.46 -30.09 0.09
C ALA A 9 -11.83 -28.80 0.68
N PRO A 10 -11.34 -27.88 -0.18
CA PRO A 10 -10.78 -26.63 0.29
C PRO A 10 -11.82 -25.84 1.08
N ARG A 11 -11.43 -25.39 2.28
CA ARG A 11 -12.24 -24.49 3.11
C ARG A 11 -11.99 -23.04 2.68
N ASN A 12 -12.88 -22.14 3.09
CA ASN A 12 -12.74 -20.69 2.91
C ASN A 12 -12.58 -20.27 1.44
N VAL A 13 -13.31 -20.93 0.54
CA VAL A 13 -13.32 -20.56 -0.89
C VAL A 13 -13.92 -19.18 -1.06
N SER A 14 -13.21 -18.29 -1.76
CA SER A 14 -13.66 -16.94 -2.07
C SER A 14 -13.60 -16.65 -3.56
N LYS A 15 -14.35 -15.63 -3.98
CA LYS A 15 -14.45 -15.19 -5.35
C LYS A 15 -13.61 -13.94 -5.53
N LEU A 16 -13.04 -13.79 -6.73
CA LEU A 16 -12.52 -12.51 -7.16
C LEU A 16 -13.67 -11.50 -7.22
N ILE A 17 -13.40 -10.29 -6.75
CA ILE A 17 -14.30 -9.14 -6.88
C ILE A 17 -13.71 -8.15 -7.91
N PRO A 18 -14.53 -7.29 -8.53
CA PRO A 18 -14.02 -6.21 -9.36
C PRO A 18 -13.08 -5.29 -8.58
N LEU A 19 -12.09 -4.72 -9.28
CA LEU A 19 -11.28 -3.64 -8.72
C LEU A 19 -12.18 -2.44 -8.41
N GLY A 20 -12.02 -1.88 -7.21
CA GLY A 20 -12.83 -0.76 -6.73
C GLY A 20 -12.51 0.59 -7.36
N LYS A 21 -13.00 1.64 -6.71
CA LYS A 21 -12.65 3.05 -6.99
C LYS A 21 -11.51 3.49 -6.06
N MET A 22 -11.19 4.78 -6.03
CA MET A 22 -10.19 5.34 -5.11
C MET A 22 -10.42 4.81 -3.68
N PRO A 23 -9.44 4.11 -3.08
CA PRO A 23 -9.57 3.60 -1.73
C PRO A 23 -9.91 4.70 -0.72
N ALA A 24 -10.72 4.38 0.29
CA ALA A 24 -10.91 5.28 1.43
C ALA A 24 -9.61 5.45 2.22
N ARG A 25 -8.79 4.40 2.24
CA ARG A 25 -7.45 4.36 2.83
C ARG A 25 -6.62 3.27 2.17
N VAL A 26 -5.33 3.52 1.95
CA VAL A 26 -4.35 2.49 1.59
C VAL A 26 -3.55 2.17 2.84
N HIS A 27 -3.60 0.91 3.28
CA HIS A 27 -2.91 0.45 4.50
C HIS A 27 -1.44 0.17 4.23
N VAL A 28 -1.18 -0.54 3.13
CA VAL A 28 0.16 -0.86 2.67
C VAL A 28 0.15 -1.24 1.20
N PHE A 29 1.29 -1.03 0.52
CA PHE A 29 1.53 -1.54 -0.81
C PHE A 29 2.95 -2.10 -0.95
N GLU A 30 3.16 -2.97 -1.93
CA GLU A 30 4.47 -3.47 -2.33
C GLU A 30 4.49 -3.68 -3.84
N ASP A 31 5.37 -2.94 -4.52
CA ASP A 31 5.62 -3.05 -5.96
C ASP A 31 6.93 -3.82 -6.26
N TYR A 32 7.64 -4.28 -5.23
CA TYR A 32 8.97 -4.91 -5.24
C TYR A 32 10.09 -4.07 -5.86
N GLU A 33 9.77 -3.00 -6.57
CA GLU A 33 10.71 -2.08 -7.22
C GLU A 33 11.33 -1.12 -6.20
N THR A 34 10.52 -0.63 -5.27
CA THR A 34 10.90 0.44 -4.34
C THR A 34 11.58 -0.08 -3.08
N GLU A 35 11.51 -1.39 -2.84
CA GLU A 35 12.02 -2.08 -1.65
C GLU A 35 11.55 -1.44 -0.33
N ILE A 36 10.40 -0.76 -0.37
CA ILE A 36 9.96 0.19 0.67
C ILE A 36 9.82 -0.49 2.05
N GLU A 37 9.39 -1.76 2.08
CA GLU A 37 9.21 -2.54 3.31
C GLU A 37 10.21 -3.71 3.49
N LYS A 38 11.32 -3.77 2.74
CA LYS A 38 12.34 -4.84 2.90
C LYS A 38 12.97 -4.93 4.29
N ARG A 39 12.67 -4.01 5.19
CA ARG A 39 13.33 -3.83 6.48
C ARG A 39 13.11 -4.96 7.48
N TRP A 40 12.13 -5.85 7.28
CA TRP A 40 11.72 -6.75 8.37
C TRP A 40 11.52 -8.20 7.95
N TRP A 41 10.72 -8.50 6.92
CA TRP A 41 10.62 -9.88 6.42
C TRP A 41 10.01 -9.93 5.02
N LEU A 42 10.79 -10.43 4.05
CA LEU A 42 10.28 -10.82 2.75
C LEU A 42 10.67 -12.28 2.48
N ARG A 43 9.69 -13.12 2.13
CA ARG A 43 9.96 -14.45 1.56
C ARG A 43 9.57 -14.44 0.09
N GLY A 44 10.49 -14.91 -0.74
CA GLY A 44 10.38 -14.85 -2.19
C GLY A 44 11.72 -14.42 -2.79
N THR A 45 11.93 -14.76 -4.05
CA THR A 45 13.12 -14.37 -4.80
C THR A 45 12.74 -13.31 -5.81
N PRO A 46 13.37 -12.12 -5.78
CA PRO A 46 13.20 -11.14 -6.84
C PRO A 46 13.50 -11.73 -8.21
N VAL A 47 12.62 -11.50 -9.19
CA VAL A 47 12.81 -11.90 -10.59
C VAL A 47 12.69 -10.68 -11.50
N LYS A 48 13.37 -10.71 -12.65
CA LYS A 48 13.37 -9.62 -13.64
C LYS A 48 12.83 -10.06 -15.01
N GLU A 49 12.65 -11.35 -15.24
CA GLU A 49 12.13 -11.92 -16.47
C GLU A 49 10.64 -12.22 -16.33
N ASN A 50 9.88 -12.19 -17.44
CA ASN A 50 8.43 -12.45 -17.47
C ASN A 50 7.69 -11.66 -16.36
N LEU A 51 7.86 -10.35 -16.42
CA LEU A 51 7.16 -9.37 -15.60
C LEU A 51 5.81 -9.01 -16.25
N PRO A 52 4.81 -8.61 -15.47
CA PRO A 52 3.58 -8.07 -16.04
C PRO A 52 3.87 -6.74 -16.76
N PRO A 53 3.03 -6.34 -17.73
CA PRO A 53 3.10 -5.00 -18.32
C PRO A 53 3.09 -3.93 -17.23
N SER A 54 3.82 -2.84 -17.41
CA SER A 54 3.84 -1.81 -16.38
C SER A 54 2.47 -1.20 -16.15
N LEU A 55 2.15 -0.93 -14.88
CA LEU A 55 1.04 -0.05 -14.57
C LEU A 55 1.38 1.41 -14.87
N SER A 56 2.65 1.84 -14.86
CA SER A 56 2.97 3.22 -15.21
C SER A 56 3.09 3.43 -16.72
N ALA A 57 2.53 4.53 -17.22
CA ALA A 57 2.68 4.91 -18.63
C ALA A 57 4.09 5.39 -18.99
N SER A 58 4.95 5.67 -18.00
CA SER A 58 6.26 6.27 -18.20
C SER A 58 7.42 5.49 -17.61
N ARG A 59 7.15 4.34 -16.99
CA ARG A 59 8.18 3.51 -16.36
C ARG A 59 7.86 2.04 -16.63
N PRO A 60 8.79 1.24 -17.15
CA PRO A 60 8.59 -0.20 -17.27
C PRO A 60 8.59 -0.85 -15.89
N ASN A 61 7.86 -1.95 -15.73
CA ASN A 61 8.00 -2.76 -14.54
C ASN A 61 9.37 -3.46 -14.56
N SER A 62 10.10 -3.37 -13.46
CA SER A 62 11.47 -3.86 -13.35
C SER A 62 11.62 -5.11 -12.48
N ARG A 63 10.58 -5.49 -11.73
CA ARG A 63 10.68 -6.62 -10.79
C ARG A 63 9.33 -7.22 -10.42
N ALA A 64 9.36 -8.49 -10.04
CA ALA A 64 8.31 -9.17 -9.27
C ALA A 64 8.95 -10.08 -8.22
N SER A 65 8.14 -10.69 -7.34
CA SER A 65 8.62 -11.68 -6.37
C SER A 65 8.15 -13.09 -6.74
N ARG A 66 9.08 -14.03 -6.89
CA ARG A 66 8.79 -15.45 -7.14
C ARG A 66 8.70 -16.22 -5.84
N ALA A 67 7.71 -17.09 -5.72
CA ALA A 67 7.52 -17.92 -4.54
C ALA A 67 8.72 -18.85 -4.30
N THR A 68 9.10 -19.02 -3.04
CA THR A 68 10.18 -19.93 -2.60
C THR A 68 9.64 -21.00 -1.68
N VAL A 69 10.32 -22.16 -1.64
CA VAL A 69 9.92 -23.28 -0.77
C VAL A 69 9.87 -22.79 0.68
N THR A 70 8.81 -23.15 1.40
CA THR A 70 8.58 -22.81 2.80
C THR A 70 7.81 -23.91 3.51
N LYS A 71 7.83 -23.87 4.85
CA LYS A 71 6.86 -24.60 5.68
C LYS A 71 5.59 -23.78 5.82
N ASP A 72 4.50 -24.43 6.21
CA ASP A 72 3.31 -23.71 6.65
C ASP A 72 3.63 -22.91 7.92
N PHE A 73 3.50 -21.57 7.87
CA PHE A 73 3.76 -20.72 9.03
C PHE A 73 2.63 -20.71 10.05
N ASP A 74 1.59 -21.51 9.83
CA ASP A 74 0.50 -21.65 10.76
C ASP A 74 0.87 -22.53 11.97
N ARG A 75 1.69 -21.98 12.87
CA ARG A 75 2.30 -22.69 14.01
C ARG A 75 1.32 -23.44 14.91
N LYS A 76 0.03 -23.07 14.91
CA LYS A 76 -1.00 -23.67 15.78
C LYS A 76 -2.02 -24.51 15.02
N GLN A 77 -2.17 -24.32 13.72
CA GLN A 77 -3.27 -24.93 12.94
C GLN A 77 -2.82 -25.54 11.61
N GLY A 78 -1.55 -25.35 11.21
CA GLY A 78 -0.95 -25.93 10.03
C GLY A 78 -0.31 -27.28 10.30
N ASP A 79 -0.07 -28.03 9.23
CA ASP A 79 0.70 -29.26 9.26
C ASP A 79 2.18 -28.93 8.97
N PRO A 80 3.08 -28.97 9.97
CA PRO A 80 4.47 -28.58 9.79
C PRO A 80 5.27 -29.54 8.89
N SER A 81 4.71 -30.72 8.57
CA SER A 81 5.30 -31.66 7.62
C SER A 81 5.03 -31.27 6.17
N LYS A 82 3.99 -30.47 5.91
CA LYS A 82 3.65 -30.02 4.56
C LYS A 82 4.62 -28.94 4.10
N GLN A 83 5.15 -29.15 2.90
CA GLN A 83 5.89 -28.13 2.18
C GLN A 83 4.95 -27.35 1.28
N TYR A 84 5.26 -26.07 1.12
CA TYR A 84 4.61 -25.19 0.17
C TYR A 84 5.67 -24.35 -0.55
N LYS A 85 5.24 -23.61 -1.56
CA LYS A 85 5.96 -22.41 -2.00
C LYS A 85 5.14 -21.18 -1.63
N ALA A 86 5.82 -20.11 -1.21
CA ALA A 86 5.14 -18.87 -0.88
C ALA A 86 5.91 -17.61 -1.27
N VAL A 87 5.15 -16.55 -1.52
CA VAL A 87 5.58 -15.17 -1.39
C VAL A 87 4.99 -14.63 -0.08
N ILE A 88 5.81 -14.03 0.77
CA ILE A 88 5.38 -13.47 2.06
C ILE A 88 5.89 -12.04 2.15
N PHE A 89 4.98 -11.14 2.49
CA PHE A 89 5.22 -9.72 2.70
C PHE A 89 4.78 -9.36 4.12
N ASN A 90 5.62 -8.69 4.90
CA ASN A 90 5.30 -8.24 6.23
C ASN A 90 5.28 -6.70 6.29
N PRO A 91 4.09 -6.06 6.32
CA PRO A 91 3.99 -4.65 6.69
C PRO A 91 4.38 -4.44 8.16
N VAL A 92 5.62 -4.04 8.43
CA VAL A 92 6.04 -3.66 9.79
C VAL A 92 6.12 -2.14 9.92
N PRO A 93 5.39 -1.55 10.87
CA PRO A 93 4.51 -2.22 11.82
C PRO A 93 3.11 -2.46 11.23
N GLY A 94 2.47 -3.51 11.72
CA GLY A 94 1.21 -4.02 11.19
C GLY A 94 0.05 -3.02 11.16
N PRO A 95 -0.54 -2.68 9.99
CA PRO A 95 -1.61 -1.71 9.91
C PRO A 95 -2.89 -2.19 10.61
N PRO A 96 -3.66 -1.29 11.26
CA PRO A 96 -5.04 -1.54 11.64
C PRO A 96 -5.90 -1.56 10.38
N MET A 97 -6.80 -2.52 10.32
CA MET A 97 -7.71 -2.69 9.18
C MET A 97 -8.95 -1.81 9.34
N GLY A 98 -9.56 -1.40 8.24
CA GLY A 98 -10.88 -0.78 8.29
C GLY A 98 -12.01 -1.81 8.20
N THR A 99 -13.22 -1.30 7.98
CA THR A 99 -14.44 -2.13 7.97
C THR A 99 -14.61 -2.94 6.69
N ASN A 100 -14.05 -2.47 5.57
CA ASN A 100 -14.25 -3.04 4.23
C ASN A 100 -12.89 -3.29 3.56
N THR A 101 -12.01 -4.00 4.25
CA THR A 101 -10.65 -4.24 3.76
C THR A 101 -10.63 -5.19 2.58
N CYS A 102 -9.95 -4.77 1.52
CA CYS A 102 -9.70 -5.50 0.29
C CYS A 102 -8.20 -5.65 0.07
N LEU A 103 -7.83 -6.69 -0.68
CA LEU A 103 -6.47 -6.89 -1.17
C LEU A 103 -6.51 -7.00 -2.68
N THR A 104 -5.74 -6.17 -3.38
CA THR A 104 -5.48 -6.34 -4.82
C THR A 104 -4.02 -6.68 -5.05
N PHE A 105 -3.76 -7.51 -6.04
CA PHE A 105 -2.41 -7.95 -6.41
C PHE A 105 -2.40 -8.46 -7.85
N ARG A 106 -1.23 -8.44 -8.47
CA ARG A 106 -0.98 -9.12 -9.74
C ARG A 106 -0.30 -10.46 -9.50
N TYR A 107 -0.69 -11.45 -10.28
CA TYR A 107 -0.11 -12.78 -10.17
C TYR A 107 0.16 -13.41 -11.53
N TRP A 108 1.20 -14.24 -11.58
CA TRP A 108 1.42 -15.23 -12.62
C TRP A 108 1.53 -16.59 -11.95
N LEU A 109 0.72 -17.55 -12.39
CA LEU A 109 0.58 -18.85 -11.75
C LEU A 109 0.71 -19.96 -12.79
N LYS A 110 1.45 -21.04 -12.49
CA LYS A 110 1.55 -22.21 -13.36
C LYS A 110 1.68 -23.49 -12.53
N GLY A 111 1.02 -24.56 -12.98
CA GLY A 111 1.04 -25.87 -12.31
C GLY A 111 -0.06 -26.05 -11.27
N THR A 112 -0.88 -25.01 -11.02
CA THR A 112 -2.10 -25.08 -10.21
C THR A 112 -3.05 -23.95 -10.61
N SER A 113 -4.35 -24.13 -10.39
CA SER A 113 -5.38 -23.09 -10.52
C SER A 113 -5.86 -22.58 -9.16
N THR A 114 -5.18 -22.97 -8.07
CA THR A 114 -5.54 -22.65 -6.70
C THR A 114 -4.46 -21.80 -6.04
N LEU A 115 -4.88 -20.76 -5.31
CA LEU A 115 -4.02 -19.87 -4.54
C LEU A 115 -4.62 -19.67 -3.15
N ARG A 116 -3.84 -19.92 -2.10
CA ARG A 116 -4.23 -19.57 -0.72
C ARG A 116 -3.66 -18.20 -0.40
N VAL A 117 -4.52 -17.25 -0.07
CA VAL A 117 -4.16 -15.91 0.40
C VAL A 117 -4.41 -15.87 1.90
N GLN A 118 -3.38 -15.56 2.68
CA GLN A 118 -3.40 -15.64 4.13
C GLN A 118 -2.87 -14.35 4.74
N ILE A 119 -3.43 -13.97 5.89
CA ILE A 119 -2.93 -12.89 6.74
C ILE A 119 -2.78 -13.39 8.17
N TYR A 120 -1.79 -12.89 8.89
CA TYR A 120 -1.69 -13.08 10.33
C TYR A 120 -2.31 -11.91 11.08
N SER A 121 -3.23 -12.18 12.01
CA SER A 121 -3.78 -11.16 12.90
C SER A 121 -2.94 -11.02 14.16
N LEU A 122 -2.30 -9.87 14.35
CA LEU A 122 -1.62 -9.51 15.60
C LEU A 122 -2.61 -9.36 16.75
N SER A 123 -3.75 -8.70 16.51
CA SER A 123 -4.73 -8.44 17.56
C SER A 123 -5.40 -9.72 18.07
N LYS A 124 -5.51 -10.75 17.23
CA LYS A 124 -6.16 -12.01 17.60
C LYS A 124 -5.22 -13.21 17.71
N ASN A 125 -3.96 -13.06 17.32
CA ASN A 125 -2.89 -14.06 17.44
C ASN A 125 -3.17 -15.38 16.70
N TYR A 126 -3.70 -15.28 15.47
CA TYR A 126 -3.96 -16.43 14.58
C TYR A 126 -3.96 -16.04 13.09
N HIS A 127 -3.83 -17.04 12.21
CA HIS A 127 -3.94 -16.86 10.76
C HIS A 127 -5.39 -16.87 10.27
N ARG A 128 -5.66 -16.06 9.26
CA ARG A 128 -6.89 -16.10 8.47
C ARG A 128 -6.51 -16.33 7.01
N HIS A 129 -7.28 -17.13 6.30
CA HIS A 129 -7.04 -17.30 4.87
C HIS A 129 -8.33 -17.31 4.05
N LEU A 130 -8.10 -17.17 2.75
CA LEU A 130 -9.02 -17.37 1.65
C LEU A 130 -8.37 -18.35 0.68
N VAL A 131 -9.18 -19.16 0.00
CA VAL A 131 -8.74 -20.01 -1.10
C VAL A 131 -9.40 -19.52 -2.38
N LEU A 132 -8.58 -19.14 -3.36
CA LEU A 132 -9.01 -18.80 -4.70
C LEU A 132 -8.85 -20.03 -5.59
N GLN A 133 -9.83 -20.30 -6.43
CA GLN A 133 -9.84 -21.45 -7.33
C GLN A 133 -10.12 -21.01 -8.76
N ASN A 134 -9.87 -21.90 -9.71
CA ASN A 134 -10.10 -21.67 -11.14
C ASN A 134 -9.34 -20.45 -11.68
N LEU A 135 -8.19 -20.14 -11.08
CA LEU A 135 -7.36 -19.03 -11.52
C LEU A 135 -6.72 -19.35 -12.88
N PRO A 136 -6.77 -18.41 -13.84
CA PRO A 136 -6.01 -18.53 -15.08
C PRO A 136 -4.53 -18.80 -14.84
N GLN A 137 -3.95 -19.69 -15.64
CA GLN A 137 -2.54 -20.08 -15.55
C GLN A 137 -1.73 -19.54 -16.74
N GLY A 138 -0.41 -19.44 -16.54
CA GLY A 138 0.56 -19.15 -17.60
C GLY A 138 0.58 -17.71 -18.10
N LYS A 139 -0.24 -16.81 -17.53
CA LYS A 139 -0.29 -15.39 -17.87
C LYS A 139 -0.47 -14.53 -16.63
N TRP A 140 -0.02 -13.29 -16.70
CA TRP A 140 -0.25 -12.29 -15.65
C TRP A 140 -1.73 -11.92 -15.58
N GLN A 141 -2.26 -11.82 -14.38
CA GLN A 141 -3.64 -11.44 -14.08
C GLN A 141 -3.64 -10.50 -12.88
N THR A 142 -4.70 -9.71 -12.76
CA THR A 142 -4.99 -8.91 -11.56
C THR A 142 -6.10 -9.60 -10.80
N ALA A 143 -5.92 -9.78 -9.49
CA ALA A 143 -6.92 -10.30 -8.59
C ALA A 143 -7.23 -9.28 -7.51
N THR A 144 -8.51 -9.15 -7.17
CA THR A 144 -8.96 -8.40 -5.99
C THR A 144 -9.85 -9.32 -5.16
N VAL A 145 -9.65 -9.32 -3.85
CA VAL A 145 -10.40 -10.14 -2.89
C VAL A 145 -10.91 -9.31 -1.74
N ASP A 146 -12.07 -9.71 -1.22
CA ASP A 146 -12.65 -9.16 0.01
C ASP A 146 -12.03 -9.87 1.23
N MET A 147 -11.13 -9.17 1.94
CA MET A 147 -10.41 -9.75 3.06
C MET A 147 -11.30 -9.93 4.30
N THR A 148 -12.49 -9.31 4.34
CA THR A 148 -13.47 -9.56 5.40
C THR A 148 -14.03 -10.99 5.35
N GLN A 149 -13.88 -11.68 4.21
CA GLN A 149 -14.25 -13.09 4.07
C GLN A 149 -13.19 -14.05 4.64
N ALA A 150 -12.00 -13.56 5.02
CA ALA A 150 -10.94 -14.42 5.53
C ALA A 150 -11.36 -15.02 6.87
N ARG A 151 -11.17 -16.34 7.01
CA ARG A 151 -11.52 -17.11 8.21
C ARG A 151 -10.30 -17.87 8.69
N ARG A 152 -10.35 -18.38 9.92
CA ARG A 152 -9.34 -19.32 10.40
C ARG A 152 -9.29 -20.55 9.47
N PRO A 153 -8.15 -21.24 9.40
CA PRO A 153 -8.01 -22.48 8.61
C PRO A 153 -9.06 -23.54 8.89
N ASP A 154 -9.56 -23.63 10.13
CA ASP A 154 -10.64 -24.55 10.50
C ASP A 154 -12.03 -24.09 10.01
N GLY A 155 -12.16 -22.87 9.49
CA GLY A 155 -13.40 -22.22 9.06
C GLY A 155 -14.05 -21.34 10.13
N SER A 156 -13.52 -21.34 11.36
CA SER A 156 -14.01 -20.52 12.47
C SER A 156 -13.42 -19.09 12.47
N GLY A 157 -13.76 -18.29 13.48
CA GLY A 157 -13.37 -16.87 13.57
C GLY A 157 -14.22 -16.01 12.64
N GLY A 158 -14.80 -14.93 13.16
CA GLY A 158 -15.64 -14.03 12.35
C GLY A 158 -14.87 -13.30 11.25
N PRO A 159 -15.47 -12.31 10.57
CA PRO A 159 -14.76 -11.43 9.63
C PRO A 159 -13.49 -10.81 10.20
N LEU A 160 -12.59 -10.36 9.31
CA LEU A 160 -11.55 -9.41 9.66
C LEU A 160 -12.25 -8.12 10.13
N ALA A 161 -11.98 -7.70 11.37
CA ALA A 161 -12.68 -6.58 11.99
C ALA A 161 -11.92 -5.26 11.81
N ALA A 162 -12.65 -4.14 11.91
CA ALA A 162 -12.03 -2.82 12.04
C ALA A 162 -11.08 -2.78 13.25
N ASP A 163 -9.98 -2.04 13.10
CA ASP A 163 -8.87 -1.91 14.03
C ASP A 163 -8.12 -3.22 14.36
N GLU A 164 -8.47 -4.33 13.71
CA GLU A 164 -7.66 -5.55 13.78
C GLU A 164 -6.32 -5.28 13.10
N ARG A 165 -5.21 -5.50 13.80
CA ARG A 165 -3.86 -5.31 13.26
C ARG A 165 -3.37 -6.59 12.62
N ILE A 166 -2.78 -6.49 11.44
CA ILE A 166 -2.19 -7.65 10.75
C ILE A 166 -0.66 -7.58 10.79
N ASP A 167 0.03 -8.72 10.70
CA ASP A 167 1.50 -8.78 10.63
C ASP A 167 1.96 -9.02 9.19
N ASP A 168 1.49 -10.09 8.57
CA ASP A 168 1.95 -10.48 7.24
C ASP A 168 0.80 -10.80 6.28
N ILE A 169 1.16 -10.78 5.00
CA ILE A 169 0.34 -11.18 3.86
C ILE A 169 1.11 -12.27 3.12
N GLN A 170 0.49 -13.43 2.97
CA GLN A 170 1.15 -14.66 2.54
C GLN A 170 0.37 -15.29 1.38
N PHE A 171 1.07 -15.63 0.31
CA PHE A 171 0.51 -16.27 -0.88
C PHE A 171 1.09 -17.67 -1.03
N TYR A 172 0.29 -18.71 -0.81
CA TYR A 172 0.72 -20.10 -0.83
C TYR A 172 0.21 -20.86 -2.05
N ILE A 173 1.10 -21.70 -2.59
CA ILE A 173 0.84 -22.68 -3.64
C ILE A 173 1.49 -24.01 -3.28
N THR A 174 1.10 -25.08 -3.99
CA THR A 174 1.72 -26.41 -3.83
C THR A 174 3.20 -26.37 -4.26
N PRO A 175 4.05 -27.28 -3.75
CA PRO A 175 5.49 -27.29 -4.05
C PRO A 175 5.83 -27.42 -5.54
N GLU A 176 4.98 -28.07 -6.34
CA GLU A 176 5.20 -28.35 -7.76
C GLU A 176 4.87 -27.14 -8.64
N ALA A 177 4.06 -26.21 -8.13
CA ALA A 177 3.64 -25.03 -8.85
C ALA A 177 4.69 -23.92 -8.85
N ASP A 178 4.47 -22.91 -9.69
CA ASP A 178 5.24 -21.68 -9.73
C ASP A 178 4.30 -20.48 -9.60
N LEU A 179 4.69 -19.53 -8.75
CA LEU A 179 3.92 -18.33 -8.45
C LEU A 179 4.84 -17.13 -8.48
N ARG A 180 4.36 -16.05 -9.09
CA ARG A 180 4.95 -14.73 -9.02
C ARG A 180 3.88 -13.74 -8.59
N ILE A 181 4.23 -12.84 -7.69
CA ILE A 181 3.37 -11.79 -7.15
C ILE A 181 4.00 -10.44 -7.44
N ASP A 182 3.15 -9.46 -7.70
CA ASP A 182 3.54 -8.07 -7.93
C ASP A 182 2.38 -7.10 -7.63
N ASP A 183 2.67 -5.81 -7.48
CA ASP A 183 1.71 -4.72 -7.20
C ASP A 183 0.64 -5.07 -6.15
N LEU A 184 1.10 -5.46 -4.97
CA LEU A 184 0.24 -5.72 -3.84
C LEU A 184 -0.26 -4.41 -3.25
N ILE A 185 -1.56 -4.30 -3.00
CA ILE A 185 -2.16 -3.16 -2.30
C ILE A 185 -3.23 -3.71 -1.35
N LEU A 186 -3.05 -3.47 -0.06
CA LEU A 186 -4.04 -3.71 0.98
C LEU A 186 -4.69 -2.37 1.34
N TYR A 187 -6.01 -2.30 1.28
CA TYR A 187 -6.73 -1.03 1.33
C TYR A 187 -8.15 -1.21 1.86
N ASP A 188 -8.79 -0.12 2.29
CA ASP A 188 -10.23 -0.10 2.54
C ASP A 188 -10.98 0.35 1.30
N ALA A 189 -12.03 -0.41 0.96
CA ALA A 189 -12.87 -0.14 -0.18
C ALA A 189 -13.41 1.30 -0.17
N ALA A 190 -13.56 1.85 -1.36
CA ALA A 190 -14.09 3.18 -1.59
C ALA A 190 -15.49 3.36 -0.97
N ALA A 191 -15.81 4.60 -0.59
CA ALA A 191 -17.18 4.97 -0.27
C ALA A 191 -18.11 4.72 -1.48
N LYS A 192 -19.41 4.51 -1.23
CA LYS A 192 -20.38 4.17 -2.30
C LYS A 192 -20.49 5.25 -3.38
N ASP A 193 -20.28 6.50 -3.01
CA ASP A 193 -20.35 7.70 -3.84
C ASP A 193 -18.99 8.12 -4.43
N GLU A 194 -17.92 7.37 -4.14
CA GLU A 194 -16.60 7.64 -4.70
C GLU A 194 -16.61 7.40 -6.22
N SER A 195 -16.10 8.39 -6.97
CA SER A 195 -16.07 8.38 -8.43
C SER A 195 -14.65 8.38 -9.01
N ARG A 196 -13.66 8.77 -8.20
CA ARG A 196 -12.25 8.80 -8.60
C ARG A 196 -11.78 7.38 -8.97
N PRO A 197 -10.98 7.25 -10.04
CA PRO A 197 -10.48 5.94 -10.44
C PRO A 197 -9.48 5.40 -9.39
N PHE A 198 -9.37 4.08 -9.32
CA PHE A 198 -8.34 3.43 -8.50
C PHE A 198 -6.94 3.90 -8.96
N PRO A 199 -5.99 4.17 -8.03
CA PRO A 199 -4.64 4.56 -8.38
C PRO A 199 -3.99 3.57 -9.35
N ARG A 200 -3.39 4.08 -10.44
CA ARG A 200 -2.70 3.21 -11.39
C ARG A 200 -1.44 2.63 -10.77
N ARG A 201 -0.70 3.46 -10.04
CA ARG A 201 0.52 3.08 -9.32
C ARG A 201 0.62 3.88 -8.03
N ILE A 202 0.99 3.23 -6.94
CA ILE A 202 1.28 3.92 -5.67
C ILE A 202 2.79 4.09 -5.54
N LEU A 203 3.22 5.29 -5.16
CA LEU A 203 4.63 5.64 -4.99
C LEU A 203 5.01 5.73 -3.50
N PHE A 204 4.05 6.13 -2.67
CA PHE A 204 4.22 6.24 -1.23
C PHE A 204 2.86 6.31 -0.51
N THR A 205 2.80 5.77 0.71
CA THR A 205 1.71 6.00 1.64
C THR A 205 2.25 6.31 3.04
N GLY A 206 1.60 7.23 3.75
CA GLY A 206 1.98 7.69 5.08
C GLY A 206 0.75 7.95 5.95
N TRP A 207 0.43 6.98 6.79
CA TRP A 207 -0.76 6.97 7.66
C TRP A 207 -0.40 7.05 9.15
N PHE A 208 0.87 6.86 9.50
CA PHE A 208 1.44 7.16 10.82
C PHE A 208 0.90 6.42 12.06
N ASP A 209 -0.21 5.65 12.03
CA ASP A 209 -0.74 4.97 13.25
C ASP A 209 0.14 3.85 13.79
N THR A 210 1.24 3.55 13.13
CA THR A 210 2.18 2.60 13.68
C THR A 210 3.62 3.04 13.56
N GLY A 211 4.40 2.63 14.55
CA GLY A 211 5.84 2.84 14.54
C GLY A 211 6.21 4.19 15.11
N LYS A 212 7.51 4.51 15.04
CA LYS A 212 8.10 5.69 15.64
C LYS A 212 8.76 6.55 14.57
N GLN A 213 8.67 7.87 14.76
CA GLN A 213 9.48 8.82 14.03
C GLN A 213 10.97 8.48 14.19
N GLY A 214 11.73 8.67 13.10
CA GLY A 214 13.14 8.30 13.01
C GLY A 214 13.32 7.10 12.10
N LYS A 215 13.54 5.90 12.67
CA LYS A 215 13.87 4.72 11.85
C LYS A 215 12.72 4.34 10.93
N GLU A 216 11.52 4.11 11.47
CA GLU A 216 10.36 3.64 10.70
C GLU A 216 9.76 4.78 9.88
N TRP A 217 9.69 5.97 10.46
CA TRP A 217 9.21 7.17 9.79
C TRP A 217 10.30 8.24 9.73
N PRO A 218 11.20 8.19 8.73
CA PRO A 218 12.27 9.16 8.60
C PRO A 218 11.73 10.52 8.14
N GLY A 219 12.28 11.59 8.72
CA GLY A 219 11.80 12.96 8.48
C GLY A 219 11.81 13.83 9.73
N ASP A 220 11.35 15.07 9.59
CA ASP A 220 11.21 16.05 10.66
C ASP A 220 9.73 16.33 10.93
N PHE A 221 9.18 15.64 11.92
CA PHE A 221 7.81 15.77 12.43
C PHE A 221 7.70 15.03 13.76
N LYS A 222 6.51 15.04 14.38
CA LYS A 222 6.17 14.17 15.51
C LYS A 222 4.99 13.29 15.12
N ILE A 223 4.96 12.04 15.57
CA ILE A 223 3.74 11.23 15.49
C ILE A 223 2.96 11.50 16.77
N VAL A 224 1.69 11.89 16.65
CA VAL A 224 0.82 12.21 17.77
C VAL A 224 -0.51 11.47 17.65
N PRO A 225 -1.10 11.03 18.77
CA PRO A 225 -2.44 10.45 18.75
C PRO A 225 -3.46 11.43 18.18
N HIS A 226 -4.40 10.91 17.39
CA HIS A 226 -5.55 11.67 16.96
C HIS A 226 -6.49 11.95 18.16
N GLU A 227 -7.25 13.05 18.06
CA GLU A 227 -8.34 13.31 18.98
C GLU A 227 -9.45 12.26 18.82
N LYS A 228 -9.98 11.77 19.94
CA LYS A 228 -11.10 10.82 19.96
C LYS A 228 -12.28 11.37 19.13
N PRO A 229 -13.09 10.51 18.47
CA PRO A 229 -13.12 9.06 18.60
C PRO A 229 -12.14 8.30 17.71
N ARG A 230 -11.33 9.00 16.88
CA ARG A 230 -10.34 8.31 16.06
C ARG A 230 -9.24 7.71 16.95
N THR A 231 -8.84 6.49 16.63
CA THR A 231 -7.86 5.68 17.39
C THR A 231 -6.48 5.69 16.75
N TRP A 232 -6.33 6.48 15.69
CA TRP A 232 -5.23 6.49 14.74
C TRP A 232 -4.25 7.63 15.10
N ASP A 233 -3.02 7.63 14.57
CA ASP A 233 -2.05 8.71 14.84
C ASP A 233 -1.97 9.66 13.64
N ALA A 234 -1.35 10.81 13.81
CA ALA A 234 -1.10 11.77 12.73
C ALA A 234 0.32 12.31 12.81
N ALA A 235 0.85 12.76 11.67
CA ALA A 235 2.09 13.50 11.63
C ALA A 235 1.83 14.97 11.99
N GLN A 236 2.44 15.43 13.08
CA GLN A 236 2.43 16.82 13.53
C GLN A 236 3.67 17.57 13.05
N ALA A 237 3.44 18.75 12.49
CA ALA A 237 4.48 19.69 12.13
C ALA A 237 5.35 20.10 13.33
N VAL A 238 6.64 20.25 13.10
CA VAL A 238 7.60 20.84 14.03
C VAL A 238 7.99 22.25 13.56
N PRO A 239 8.71 23.06 14.35
CA PRO A 239 9.25 24.32 13.84
C PRO A 239 10.33 24.08 12.77
N HIS A 240 10.22 24.77 11.62
CA HIS A 240 11.24 24.77 10.58
C HIS A 240 12.57 25.30 11.14
N PRO A 241 13.73 24.67 10.84
CA PRO A 241 15.01 25.00 11.45
C PRO A 241 15.38 26.48 11.29
N GLU A 242 15.18 27.04 10.09
CA GLU A 242 15.45 28.46 9.79
C GLU A 242 14.25 29.37 10.06
N LYS A 243 13.13 29.15 9.36
CA LYS A 243 11.96 30.04 9.37
C LYS A 243 11.13 30.01 10.66
N LYS A 244 11.32 28.99 11.50
CA LYS A 244 10.54 28.72 12.72
C LYS A 244 9.02 28.54 12.49
N LEU A 245 8.58 28.43 11.24
CA LEU A 245 7.19 28.14 10.87
C LEU A 245 6.89 26.63 10.96
N PRO A 246 5.63 26.21 11.19
CA PRO A 246 5.27 24.79 11.20
C PRO A 246 5.60 24.11 9.87
N TRP A 247 6.38 23.03 9.92
CA TRP A 247 6.69 22.20 8.76
C TRP A 247 6.75 20.71 9.07
N LEU A 248 6.50 19.90 8.05
CA LEU A 248 6.79 18.48 8.00
C LEU A 248 7.79 18.24 6.87
N ARG A 249 8.87 17.50 7.16
CA ARG A 249 9.67 16.83 6.14
C ARG A 249 9.43 15.34 6.27
N ILE A 250 8.89 14.69 5.26
CA ILE A 250 8.59 13.25 5.25
C ILE A 250 9.47 12.59 4.19
N GLN A 251 10.34 11.67 4.58
CA GLN A 251 11.15 10.91 3.63
C GLN A 251 10.38 9.70 3.10
N LEU A 252 10.50 9.45 1.80
CA LEU A 252 9.82 8.39 1.08
C LEU A 252 10.43 6.99 1.28
N ARG A 253 11.43 6.88 2.17
CA ARG A 253 12.25 5.68 2.42
C ARG A 253 12.97 5.20 1.15
N GLY A 254 13.49 6.15 0.39
CA GLY A 254 14.22 5.90 -0.84
C GLY A 254 13.71 6.74 -2.00
N MET A 255 14.44 6.68 -3.11
CA MET A 255 14.13 7.42 -4.32
C MET A 255 12.87 6.84 -5.00
N ARG A 256 12.01 7.72 -5.50
CA ARG A 256 10.80 7.41 -6.26
C ARG A 256 10.85 8.14 -7.59
N GLU A 257 10.65 7.41 -8.66
CA GLU A 257 10.50 8.01 -9.99
C GLU A 257 9.06 8.45 -10.17
N LEU A 258 8.87 9.73 -10.47
CA LEU A 258 7.57 10.31 -10.78
C LEU A 258 7.15 9.93 -12.20
N SER A 259 5.86 9.73 -12.41
CA SER A 259 5.33 9.58 -13.77
C SER A 259 5.13 10.96 -14.44
N LYS A 260 4.59 10.98 -15.66
CA LYS A 260 4.12 12.23 -16.32
C LYS A 260 3.04 12.96 -15.52
N GLN A 261 2.24 12.23 -14.74
CA GLN A 261 1.14 12.77 -13.93
C GLN A 261 1.09 12.06 -12.60
N ASN A 262 1.26 12.81 -11.52
CA ASN A 262 1.19 12.28 -10.17
C ASN A 262 0.18 13.12 -9.40
N GLU A 263 -0.42 12.51 -8.39
CA GLU A 263 -1.30 13.19 -7.45
C GLU A 263 -0.82 12.87 -6.05
N LEU A 264 -0.91 13.88 -5.18
CA LEU A 264 -0.67 13.75 -3.76
C LEU A 264 -1.99 14.02 -3.04
N TYR A 265 -2.58 12.98 -2.47
CA TYR A 265 -3.72 13.09 -1.56
C TYR A 265 -3.24 13.06 -0.11
N PHE A 266 -3.88 13.84 0.75
CA PHE A 266 -3.73 13.73 2.20
C PHE A 266 -4.89 14.42 2.92
N LYS A 267 -5.12 14.03 4.17
CA LYS A 267 -5.95 14.74 5.13
C LYS A 267 -5.09 15.67 5.96
N TYR A 268 -5.64 16.83 6.33
CA TYR A 268 -4.93 17.82 7.12
C TYR A 268 -5.84 18.49 8.15
N PHE A 269 -5.22 19.00 9.21
CA PHE A 269 -5.82 19.92 10.17
C PHE A 269 -4.86 21.08 10.41
N ALA A 270 -5.30 22.32 10.14
CA ALA A 270 -4.42 23.49 10.15
C ALA A 270 -5.01 24.66 10.96
N GLN A 271 -4.52 24.91 12.18
CA GLN A 271 -4.91 26.08 12.97
C GLN A 271 -3.93 27.23 12.73
N ALA A 272 -4.21 28.10 11.76
CA ALA A 272 -3.32 29.18 11.35
C ALA A 272 -4.01 30.48 10.90
N GLY A 273 -5.32 30.59 11.14
CA GLY A 273 -6.12 31.75 10.76
C GLY A 273 -6.60 31.72 9.30
N LYS A 274 -7.54 32.61 9.00
CA LYS A 274 -8.39 32.59 7.81
C LYS A 274 -7.64 32.67 6.46
N ASP A 275 -6.49 33.32 6.43
CA ASP A 275 -5.70 33.54 5.21
C ASP A 275 -4.43 32.67 5.16
N ALA A 276 -4.37 31.63 6.00
CA ALA A 276 -3.25 30.72 6.02
C ALA A 276 -3.10 29.99 4.67
N SER A 277 -1.86 29.80 4.26
CA SER A 277 -1.49 29.00 3.10
C SER A 277 -0.51 27.90 3.47
N LEU A 278 -0.61 26.78 2.74
CA LEU A 278 0.26 25.62 2.87
C LEU A 278 1.07 25.47 1.59
N ILE A 279 2.40 25.47 1.69
CA ILE A 279 3.25 25.06 0.58
C ILE A 279 3.52 23.56 0.71
N VAL A 280 3.19 22.81 -0.33
CA VAL A 280 3.48 21.39 -0.47
C VAL A 280 4.52 21.20 -1.55
N ARG A 281 5.61 20.48 -1.23
CA ARG A 281 6.70 20.21 -2.16
C ARG A 281 6.99 18.73 -2.29
N LEU A 282 7.25 18.28 -3.52
CA LEU A 282 7.96 17.04 -3.79
C LEU A 282 9.42 17.39 -4.03
N VAL A 283 10.34 16.77 -3.29
CA VAL A 283 11.76 17.17 -3.24
C VAL A 283 12.67 15.99 -3.54
N ASN A 284 13.70 16.26 -4.33
CA ASN A 284 14.86 15.41 -4.49
C ASN A 284 16.01 15.98 -3.65
N SER A 285 16.26 15.40 -2.48
CA SER A 285 17.25 15.89 -1.51
C SER A 285 18.69 15.86 -2.07
N GLN A 286 18.97 14.94 -3.01
CA GLN A 286 20.29 14.76 -3.60
C GLN A 286 20.63 15.82 -4.66
N THR A 287 19.63 16.29 -5.40
CA THR A 287 19.82 17.25 -6.51
C THR A 287 19.28 18.65 -6.22
N GLY A 288 18.49 18.81 -5.15
CA GLY A 288 17.79 20.05 -4.81
C GLY A 288 16.59 20.36 -5.72
N ASN A 289 16.25 19.48 -6.66
CA ASN A 289 15.07 19.65 -7.50
C ASN A 289 13.80 19.58 -6.65
N GLN A 290 12.86 20.50 -6.90
CA GLN A 290 11.60 20.56 -6.16
C GLN A 290 10.44 20.94 -7.08
N TYR A 291 9.27 20.40 -6.76
CA TYR A 291 7.99 20.76 -7.36
C TYR A 291 7.09 21.26 -6.25
N ALA A 292 6.62 22.51 -6.34
CA ALA A 292 5.88 23.15 -5.26
C ALA A 292 4.49 23.56 -5.72
N VAL A 293 3.49 23.32 -4.88
CA VAL A 293 2.13 23.85 -5.02
C VAL A 293 1.77 24.57 -3.73
N ARG A 294 1.10 25.71 -3.86
CA ARG A 294 0.57 26.48 -2.72
C ARG A 294 -0.95 26.30 -2.65
N ILE A 295 -1.43 25.81 -1.52
CA ILE A 295 -2.84 25.77 -1.16
C ILE A 295 -3.15 27.03 -0.34
N ARG A 296 -4.28 27.68 -0.62
CA ARG A 296 -4.76 28.87 0.11
C ARG A 296 -6.11 28.57 0.71
N ASN A 297 -6.56 29.43 1.64
CA ASN A 297 -7.88 29.34 2.27
C ASN A 297 -8.08 27.98 2.97
N LEU A 298 -7.08 27.58 3.76
CA LEU A 298 -7.12 26.32 4.50
C LEU A 298 -8.32 26.31 5.47
N ASN A 299 -8.96 25.16 5.62
CA ASN A 299 -9.95 24.97 6.67
C ASN A 299 -9.24 24.95 8.03
N ASP A 300 -9.58 25.91 8.90
CA ASP A 300 -8.94 26.08 10.22
C ASP A 300 -9.75 25.54 11.40
N LYS A 301 -10.91 24.92 11.12
CA LYS A 301 -11.85 24.47 12.14
C LYS A 301 -11.85 22.97 12.35
N GLU A 302 -11.67 22.21 11.28
CA GLU A 302 -11.79 20.76 11.29
C GLU A 302 -10.80 20.11 10.34
N TRP A 303 -10.78 18.79 10.34
CA TRP A 303 -10.02 18.03 9.36
C TRP A 303 -10.64 18.21 7.98
N ASP A 304 -9.77 18.41 7.00
CA ASP A 304 -10.14 18.54 5.60
C ASP A 304 -9.20 17.67 4.75
N GLU A 305 -9.52 17.49 3.48
CA GLU A 305 -8.74 16.68 2.57
C GLU A 305 -8.45 17.40 1.26
N VAL A 306 -7.31 17.08 0.65
CA VAL A 306 -6.91 17.70 -0.61
C VAL A 306 -6.19 16.71 -1.49
N THR A 307 -6.44 16.80 -2.80
CA THR A 307 -5.66 16.13 -3.84
C THR A 307 -4.94 17.18 -4.67
N ILE A 308 -3.61 17.12 -4.70
CA ILE A 308 -2.77 18.06 -5.42
C ILE A 308 -2.18 17.37 -6.67
N PRO A 309 -2.44 17.90 -7.88
CA PRO A 309 -1.79 17.40 -9.08
C PRO A 309 -0.35 17.90 -9.17
N PHE A 310 0.56 16.97 -9.48
CA PHE A 310 1.96 17.22 -9.82
C PHE A 310 2.25 16.72 -11.23
N ALA A 311 2.35 17.67 -12.16
CA ALA A 311 2.82 17.44 -13.52
C ALA A 311 4.24 18.01 -13.65
N PRO A 312 5.30 17.18 -13.56
CA PRO A 312 6.66 17.67 -13.74
C PRO A 312 6.88 18.10 -15.19
N ASN A 313 6.63 19.38 -15.47
CA ASN A 313 6.72 19.96 -16.81
C ASN A 313 8.16 20.18 -17.29
N ARG A 314 9.14 20.14 -16.38
CA ARG A 314 10.55 20.34 -16.71
C ARG A 314 11.13 19.02 -17.20
N ARG A 315 11.35 18.90 -18.52
CA ARG A 315 12.22 17.85 -19.06
C ARG A 315 13.60 18.03 -18.42
N LEU A 316 14.04 17.03 -17.68
CA LEU A 316 15.42 16.98 -17.19
C LEU A 316 16.35 16.70 -18.38
N PRO A 317 17.60 17.20 -18.36
CA PRO A 317 18.58 16.86 -19.39
C PRO A 317 18.70 15.34 -19.59
N GLY A 318 18.71 14.91 -20.85
CA GLY A 318 18.85 13.49 -21.22
C GLY A 318 17.61 12.63 -20.99
N ASP A 319 16.40 13.19 -21.15
CA ASP A 319 15.11 12.49 -21.03
C ASP A 319 14.93 11.71 -19.71
N ARG A 320 15.61 12.16 -18.65
CA ARG A 320 15.51 11.53 -17.33
C ARG A 320 14.14 11.79 -16.72
N THR A 321 13.53 10.72 -16.23
CA THR A 321 12.33 10.80 -15.40
C THR A 321 12.65 11.52 -14.10
N PRO A 322 11.86 12.52 -13.68
CA PRO A 322 12.02 13.17 -12.39
C PRO A 322 11.96 12.17 -11.25
N THR A 323 12.87 12.33 -10.28
CA THR A 323 12.90 11.50 -9.09
C THR A 323 12.79 12.35 -7.84
N ILE A 324 12.18 11.82 -6.78
CA ILE A 324 12.01 12.48 -5.48
C ILE A 324 12.24 11.48 -4.35
N ASP A 325 12.57 11.95 -3.17
CA ASP A 325 12.76 11.13 -1.97
C ASP A 325 12.16 11.78 -0.72
N GLU A 326 11.59 12.98 -0.83
CA GLU A 326 10.95 13.69 0.27
C GLU A 326 9.65 14.40 -0.15
N ILE A 327 8.72 14.55 0.80
CA ILE A 327 7.56 15.44 0.73
C ILE A 327 7.71 16.47 1.84
N HIS A 328 7.63 17.75 1.50
CA HIS A 328 7.64 18.84 2.47
C HIS A 328 6.27 19.51 2.52
N LEU A 329 5.74 19.73 3.72
CA LEU A 329 4.52 20.51 3.94
C LEU A 329 4.86 21.64 4.91
N MET A 330 4.66 22.90 4.52
CA MET A 330 5.04 24.06 5.34
C MET A 330 3.91 25.08 5.38
N LEU A 331 3.44 25.37 6.58
CA LEU A 331 2.46 26.41 6.84
C LEU A 331 3.15 27.78 6.76
N GLU A 332 2.59 28.71 5.98
CA GLU A 332 3.18 30.05 5.78
C GLU A 332 2.82 31.04 6.89
N SER A 333 2.31 30.55 8.01
CA SER A 333 1.95 31.32 9.20
C SER A 333 2.19 30.47 10.46
N PRO A 334 2.41 31.09 11.63
CA PRO A 334 2.45 30.37 12.90
C PRO A 334 1.14 29.61 13.13
N GLY A 335 1.23 28.42 13.72
CA GLY A 335 0.05 27.61 13.94
C GLY A 335 0.33 26.14 14.25
N LYS A 336 -0.72 25.34 14.21
CA LYS A 336 -0.65 23.87 14.30
C LYS A 336 -0.99 23.28 12.94
N LEU A 337 -0.19 22.31 12.48
CA LEU A 337 -0.47 21.53 11.28
C LEU A 337 -0.33 20.04 11.62
N LEU A 338 -1.39 19.28 11.34
CA LEU A 338 -1.40 17.82 11.37
C LEU A 338 -1.69 17.30 9.95
N VAL A 339 -1.11 16.15 9.61
CA VAL A 339 -1.28 15.47 8.32
C VAL A 339 -1.49 13.98 8.56
N ASP A 340 -2.41 13.39 7.82
CA ASP A 340 -2.72 11.96 7.86
C ASP A 340 -3.17 11.46 6.45
N ASP A 341 -3.30 10.16 6.26
CA ASP A 341 -3.74 9.49 5.03
C ASP A 341 -2.99 9.96 3.78
N LEU A 342 -1.67 10.17 3.92
CA LEU A 342 -0.84 10.65 2.83
C LEU A 342 -0.72 9.54 1.78
N LEU A 343 -0.99 9.88 0.52
CA LEU A 343 -0.90 8.97 -0.62
C LEU A 343 -0.33 9.72 -1.83
N LEU A 344 0.86 9.32 -2.28
CA LEU A 344 1.45 9.78 -3.53
C LEU A 344 1.29 8.68 -4.58
N TYR A 345 0.67 9.01 -5.73
CA TYR A 345 0.29 8.00 -6.72
C TYR A 345 0.23 8.55 -8.15
N GLU A 346 0.25 7.66 -9.14
CA GLU A 346 -0.15 7.93 -10.52
C GLU A 346 -1.67 7.68 -10.64
N PRO A 347 -2.47 8.67 -11.08
CA PRO A 347 -3.92 8.53 -11.15
C PRO A 347 -4.35 7.47 -12.18
N GLY A 348 -5.42 6.75 -11.86
CA GLY A 348 -6.05 5.81 -12.77
C GLY A 348 -6.65 6.49 -14.02
N ALA A 349 -6.91 5.71 -15.07
CA ALA A 349 -7.64 6.23 -16.23
C ALA A 349 -9.08 6.59 -15.83
N LYS A 350 -9.56 7.75 -16.28
CA LYS A 350 -10.99 8.08 -16.14
C LYS A 350 -11.81 7.13 -17.02
N PRO A 351 -13.00 6.68 -16.57
CA PRO A 351 -13.90 5.91 -17.41
C PRO A 351 -14.09 6.58 -18.78
N GLY A 352 -13.84 5.86 -19.87
CA GLY A 352 -13.96 6.37 -21.24
C GLY A 352 -12.72 7.05 -21.83
N GLN A 353 -11.64 7.25 -21.07
CA GLN A 353 -10.32 7.54 -21.63
C GLN A 353 -9.61 6.22 -21.93
N ASP A 354 -9.84 5.70 -23.13
CA ASP A 354 -9.23 4.45 -23.58
C ASP A 354 -7.71 4.57 -23.59
N SER A 355 -7.04 3.70 -22.84
CA SER A 355 -5.57 3.66 -22.76
C SER A 355 -4.96 2.83 -23.89
N SER A 356 -5.71 2.57 -24.96
CA SER A 356 -5.22 1.88 -26.15
C SER A 356 -4.25 2.77 -26.94
N ARG A 357 -3.01 2.89 -26.43
CA ARG A 357 -1.84 3.31 -27.19
C ARG A 357 -0.63 2.49 -26.79
#